data_AF-A0A4Y2ISM6-F1
#
_entry.id   AF-A0A4Y2ISM6-F1
#
_cell.length_a   1.000
_cell.length_b   1.000
_cell.length_c   1.000
_cell.angle_alpha   90.00
_cell.angle_beta   90.00
_cell.angle_gamma   90.00
#
_symmetry.space_group_name_H-M   'P 1'
#
loop_
_entity.id
_entity.type
_entity.pdbx_description
1 polymer ?
#
loop_
_entity_poly.entity_id
_entity_poly.type
_entity_poly.pdbx_seq_one_letter_code
_entity_poly.pdbx_strand_id
1 'polypeptide(L)'
;MLIPIVMATVSAFTLSTDVSLKLYYSFYQDLEEDAFGISVRFCMNQLVFGYQYTFPCIVSLLVGVFYYEFSELVRQLHANLPTEPKSLSQREILPLAQLHTLLFKISHDLAEATSLIAFLLVSSQMTVMYCTLAYFMLTSDGPPSLPQICESLVIVALGPLSVISISLCSSRINTQRQKMQKTVVLLKGKLIRQKNCDREVLQCLSMMQEERLQTMSAAGIGELNAGFILAMFGSLLTYGLLILNLKK
;
A
#
# COMPACT_ATOMS: atom_id res chain seq x y z
N MET A 1 13.68 -6.68 4.54
CA MET A 1 14.31 -6.44 5.85
C MET A 1 15.84 -6.45 5.77
N LEU A 2 16.48 -7.47 5.19
CA LEU A 2 17.95 -7.54 5.08
C LEU A 2 18.57 -6.44 4.19
N ILE A 3 17.90 -6.05 3.10
CA ILE A 3 18.43 -5.08 2.14
C ILE A 3 18.78 -3.73 2.80
N PRO A 4 17.88 -3.06 3.55
CA PRO A 4 18.23 -1.83 4.29
C PRO A 4 19.40 -2.00 5.25
N ILE A 5 19.47 -3.11 5.99
CA ILE A 5 20.54 -3.35 6.97
C ILE A 5 21.90 -3.48 6.27
N VAL A 6 21.96 -4.24 5.18
CA VAL A 6 23.18 -4.41 4.39
C VAL A 6 23.61 -3.07 3.77
N MET A 7 22.66 -2.34 3.19
CA MET A 7 22.96 -1.03 2.58
C MET A 7 23.36 0.03 3.60
N ALA A 8 22.74 0.05 4.79
CA ALA A 8 23.14 0.91 5.91
C ALA A 8 24.56 0.60 6.38
N THR A 9 24.92 -0.70 6.42
CA THR A 9 26.26 -1.14 6.80
C THR A 9 27.30 -0.68 5.77
N VAL A 10 27.05 -0.89 4.48
CA VAL A 10 27.94 -0.43 3.40
C VAL A 10 28.07 1.09 3.37
N SER A 11 26.95 1.80 3.54
CA SER A 11 26.92 3.26 3.66
C SER A 11 27.75 3.75 4.85
N ALA A 12 27.59 3.14 6.03
CA ALA A 12 28.33 3.53 7.24
C ALA A 12 29.85 3.35 7.08
N PHE A 13 30.30 2.25 6.47
CA PHE A 13 31.73 2.02 6.22
C PHE A 13 32.35 2.95 5.18
N THR A 14 31.54 3.53 4.30
CA THR A 14 32.01 4.43 3.24
C THR A 14 31.66 5.90 3.50
N LEU A 15 31.11 6.20 4.68
CA LEU A 15 30.61 7.51 5.03
C LEU A 15 31.70 8.59 5.11
N SER A 16 32.94 8.20 5.43
CA SER A 16 34.09 9.12 5.48
C SER A 16 34.40 9.77 4.12
N THR A 17 33.89 9.20 3.02
CA THR A 17 34.07 9.74 1.67
C THR A 17 33.15 10.91 1.34
N ASP A 18 32.12 11.18 2.16
CA ASP A 18 31.13 12.23 1.93
C ASP A 18 30.99 13.13 3.16
N VAL A 19 31.57 14.32 3.09
CA VAL A 19 31.62 15.28 4.22
C VAL A 19 30.21 15.69 4.67
N SER A 20 29.27 15.86 3.73
CA SER A 20 27.91 16.30 4.03
C SER A 20 27.12 15.20 4.76
N LEU A 21 27.21 13.96 4.29
CA LEU A 21 26.56 12.83 4.94
C LEU A 21 27.24 12.48 6.27
N LYS A 22 28.57 12.57 6.35
CA LYS A 22 29.33 12.42 7.61
C LYS A 22 28.81 13.38 8.68
N LEU A 23 28.62 14.66 8.36
CA LEU A 23 28.05 15.64 9.27
C LEU A 23 26.61 15.30 9.64
N TYR A 24 25.77 14.96 8.66
CA TYR A 24 24.37 14.60 8.91
C TYR A 24 24.22 13.46 9.94
N TYR A 25 24.96 12.37 9.75
CA TYR A 25 24.94 11.22 10.68
C TYR A 25 25.73 11.43 11.98
N SER A 26 26.40 12.58 12.13
CA SER A 26 27.09 13.01 13.35
C SER A 26 26.35 14.14 14.07
N PHE A 27 25.04 14.32 13.83
CA PHE A 27 24.25 15.42 14.39
C PHE A 27 24.81 16.82 14.07
N TYR A 28 25.42 16.97 12.89
CA TYR A 28 26.14 18.17 12.48
C TYR A 28 27.27 18.59 13.41
N GLN A 29 27.78 17.66 14.23
CA GLN A 29 29.00 17.83 15.01
C GLN A 29 30.17 17.17 14.28
N ASP A 30 31.31 17.86 14.22
CA ASP A 30 32.53 17.32 13.63
C ASP A 30 33.21 16.38 14.64
N LEU A 31 32.71 15.16 14.71
CA LEU A 31 33.31 14.10 15.52
C LEU A 31 34.63 13.65 14.86
N GLU A 32 35.65 13.40 15.68
CA GLU A 32 36.92 12.86 15.18
C GLU A 32 36.71 11.47 14.54
N GLU A 33 37.69 10.99 13.77
CA GLU A 33 37.70 9.62 13.22
C GLU A 33 38.15 8.59 14.27
N ASP A 34 37.76 8.80 15.52
CA ASP A 34 38.02 7.91 16.62
C ASP A 34 36.94 6.83 16.73
N ALA A 35 37.18 5.82 17.57
CA ALA A 35 36.24 4.70 17.73
C ALA A 35 34.84 5.17 18.15
N PHE A 36 34.75 6.26 18.92
CA PHE A 36 33.49 6.85 19.34
C PHE A 36 32.74 7.49 18.16
N GLY A 37 33.39 8.37 17.39
CA GLY A 37 32.80 9.03 16.23
C GLY A 37 32.30 8.06 15.18
N ILE A 38 33.07 7.01 14.89
CA ILE A 38 32.68 5.94 13.95
C ILE A 38 31.45 5.18 14.49
N SER A 39 31.44 4.84 15.78
CA SER A 39 30.33 4.10 16.40
C SER A 39 29.02 4.90 16.36
N VAL A 40 29.07 6.19 16.68
CA VAL A 40 27.90 7.08 16.61
C VAL A 40 27.32 7.11 15.20
N ARG A 41 28.15 7.34 14.18
CA ARG A 41 27.71 7.37 12.78
C ARG A 41 27.12 6.05 12.33
N PHE A 42 27.73 4.94 12.71
CA PHE A 42 27.22 3.60 12.40
C PHE A 42 25.82 3.39 12.99
N CYS A 43 25.64 3.68 14.28
CA CYS A 43 24.34 3.56 14.95
C CYS A 43 23.29 4.48 14.33
N MET A 44 23.64 5.74 14.04
CA MET A 44 22.73 6.70 13.43
C MET A 44 22.31 6.29 12.02
N ASN A 45 23.24 5.79 11.22
CA ASN A 45 22.93 5.32 9.87
C ASN A 45 21.94 4.13 9.90
N GLN A 46 22.15 3.17 10.81
CA GLN A 46 21.20 2.07 11.02
C GLN A 46 19.83 2.55 11.48
N LEU A 47 19.77 3.53 12.40
CA LEU A 47 18.51 4.10 12.87
C LEU A 47 17.75 4.80 11.74
N VAL A 48 18.43 5.60 10.92
CA VAL A 48 17.82 6.30 9.78
C VAL A 48 17.31 5.30 8.75
N PHE A 49 18.12 4.30 8.35
CA PHE A 49 17.67 3.26 7.41
C PHE A 49 16.51 2.43 7.98
N GLY A 50 16.53 2.14 9.27
CA GLY A 50 15.45 1.47 9.98
C GLY A 50 14.15 2.27 9.94
N TYR A 51 14.21 3.53 10.34
CA TYR A 51 13.05 4.42 10.41
C TYR A 51 12.51 4.81 9.02
N GLN A 52 13.38 5.14 8.08
CA GLN A 52 12.97 5.71 6.79
C GLN A 52 12.59 4.66 5.75
N TYR A 53 13.19 3.46 5.81
CA TYR A 53 12.99 2.43 4.78
C TYR A 53 12.36 1.15 5.33
N THR A 54 12.78 0.71 6.51
CA THR A 54 12.32 -0.57 7.06
C THR A 54 10.93 -0.43 7.68
N PHE A 55 10.71 0.59 8.51
CA PHE A 55 9.44 0.80 9.19
C PHE A 55 8.26 1.00 8.22
N PRO A 56 8.33 1.84 7.17
CA PRO A 56 7.25 1.95 6.19
C PRO A 56 6.95 0.64 5.45
N CYS A 57 7.97 -0.17 5.18
CA CYS A 57 7.78 -1.51 4.60
C CYS A 57 7.05 -2.45 5.57
N ILE A 58 7.35 -2.42 6.87
CA ILE A 58 6.61 -3.19 7.88
C ILE A 58 5.15 -2.75 7.91
N VAL A 59 4.89 -1.44 7.97
CA VAL A 59 3.53 -0.88 7.98
C VAL A 59 2.77 -1.30 6.73
N SER A 60 3.39 -1.16 5.55
CA SER A 60 2.84 -1.60 4.27
C SER A 60 2.50 -3.09 4.27
N LEU A 61 3.39 -3.95 4.79
CA LEU A 61 3.15 -5.39 4.89
C LEU A 61 1.97 -5.70 5.82
N LEU A 62 1.89 -5.07 6.99
CA LEU A 62 0.80 -5.29 7.95
C LEU A 62 -0.56 -4.89 7.34
N VAL A 63 -0.65 -3.69 6.75
CA VAL A 63 -1.85 -3.24 6.05
C VAL A 63 -2.19 -4.16 4.88
N GLY A 64 -1.18 -4.57 4.11
CA GLY A 64 -1.32 -5.51 3.00
C GLY A 64 -1.87 -6.87 3.42
N VAL A 65 -1.41 -7.41 4.56
CA VAL A 65 -1.93 -8.66 5.14
C VAL A 65 -3.39 -8.50 5.54
N PHE A 66 -3.77 -7.44 6.24
CA PHE A 66 -5.19 -7.21 6.58
C PHE A 66 -6.07 -7.12 5.33
N TYR A 67 -5.60 -6.42 4.30
CA TYR A 67 -6.33 -6.33 3.04
C TYR A 67 -6.41 -7.67 2.32
N TYR A 68 -5.33 -8.45 2.33
CA TYR A 68 -5.30 -9.78 1.73
C TYR A 68 -6.28 -10.72 2.41
N GLU A 69 -6.23 -10.83 3.74
CA GLU A 69 -7.12 -11.69 4.53
C GLU A 69 -8.58 -11.29 4.33
N PHE A 70 -8.88 -9.99 4.38
CA PHE A 70 -10.23 -9.51 4.09
C PHE A 70 -10.68 -9.88 2.66
N SER A 71 -9.78 -9.78 1.67
CA SER A 71 -10.07 -10.18 0.30
C SER A 71 -10.35 -11.69 0.15
N GLU A 72 -9.71 -12.53 0.96
CA GLU A 72 -9.98 -13.97 1.01
C GLU A 72 -11.36 -14.25 1.60
N LEU A 73 -11.75 -13.56 2.67
CA LEU A 73 -13.09 -13.69 3.25
C LEU A 73 -14.19 -13.31 2.25
N VAL A 74 -14.02 -12.20 1.52
CA VAL A 74 -14.96 -11.79 0.46
C VAL A 74 -14.97 -12.82 -0.68
N ARG A 75 -13.82 -13.37 -1.05
CA ARG A 75 -13.73 -14.43 -2.07
C ARG A 75 -14.46 -15.70 -1.63
N GLN A 76 -14.32 -16.10 -0.37
CA GLN A 76 -15.01 -17.28 0.18
C GLN A 76 -16.53 -17.08 0.17
N LEU A 77 -17.02 -15.90 0.60
CA LEU A 77 -18.43 -15.57 0.48
C LEU A 77 -18.89 -15.62 -0.98
N HIS A 78 -18.11 -15.07 -1.91
CA HIS A 78 -18.44 -15.12 -3.34
C HIS A 78 -18.49 -16.55 -3.88
N ALA A 79 -17.55 -17.41 -3.49
CA ALA A 79 -17.52 -18.81 -3.92
C ALA A 79 -18.71 -19.63 -3.38
N ASN A 80 -19.21 -19.27 -2.20
CA ASN A 80 -20.37 -19.92 -1.57
C ASN A 80 -21.71 -19.37 -2.08
N LEU A 81 -21.72 -18.27 -2.86
CA LEU A 81 -22.95 -17.78 -3.47
C LEU A 81 -23.41 -18.74 -4.58
N PRO A 82 -24.67 -19.21 -4.54
CA PRO A 82 -25.22 -20.05 -5.59
C PRO A 82 -25.22 -19.30 -6.93
N THR A 83 -24.94 -20.01 -8.02
CA THR A 83 -24.89 -19.45 -9.39
C THR A 83 -26.18 -19.71 -10.18
N GLU A 84 -26.97 -20.70 -9.76
CA GLU A 84 -28.23 -21.09 -10.37
C GLU A 84 -29.40 -20.92 -9.39
N PRO A 85 -30.54 -20.36 -9.84
CA PRO A 85 -31.69 -20.02 -9.00
C PRO A 85 -32.55 -21.23 -8.61
N LYS A 86 -32.38 -22.38 -9.27
CA LYS A 86 -33.34 -23.51 -9.24
C LYS A 86 -33.49 -24.19 -7.87
N SER A 87 -32.65 -23.88 -6.89
CA SER A 87 -32.71 -24.46 -5.55
C SER A 87 -32.56 -23.44 -4.42
N LEU A 88 -32.57 -22.13 -4.69
CA LEU A 88 -32.31 -21.12 -3.66
C LEU A 88 -33.43 -21.15 -2.60
N SER A 89 -33.11 -21.74 -1.45
CA SER A 89 -33.97 -21.69 -0.28
C SER A 89 -33.52 -20.57 0.65
N GLN A 90 -34.47 -20.05 1.44
CA GLN A 90 -34.16 -19.09 2.50
C GLN A 90 -33.05 -19.61 3.44
N ARG A 91 -33.05 -20.91 3.76
CA ARG A 91 -32.05 -21.55 4.64
C ARG A 91 -30.62 -21.45 4.10
N GLU A 92 -30.45 -21.42 2.77
CA GLU A 92 -29.14 -21.30 2.14
C GLU A 92 -28.67 -19.85 2.04
N ILE A 93 -29.59 -18.92 1.75
CA ILE A 93 -29.22 -17.53 1.49
C ILE A 93 -29.09 -16.69 2.76
N LEU A 94 -29.87 -17.00 3.80
CA LEU A 94 -29.89 -16.21 5.04
C LEU A 94 -28.51 -16.19 5.75
N PRO A 95 -27.80 -17.33 5.91
CA PRO A 95 -26.45 -17.32 6.49
C PRO A 95 -25.45 -16.52 5.64
N LEU A 96 -25.57 -16.57 4.30
CA LEU A 96 -24.72 -15.81 3.39
C LEU A 96 -24.98 -14.31 3.49
N ALA A 97 -26.23 -13.91 3.64
CA ALA A 97 -26.61 -12.51 3.86
C ALA A 97 -26.11 -12.00 5.22
N GLN A 98 -26.23 -12.78 6.28
CA GLN A 98 -25.67 -12.42 7.60
C GLN A 98 -24.14 -12.28 7.55
N LEU A 99 -23.46 -13.22 6.89
CA LEU A 99 -22.01 -13.13 6.68
C LEU A 99 -21.64 -11.89 5.85
N HIS A 100 -22.44 -11.56 4.84
CA HIS A 100 -22.25 -10.34 4.06
C HIS A 100 -22.37 -9.08 4.92
N THR A 101 -23.40 -8.97 5.76
CA THR A 101 -23.57 -7.84 6.69
C THR A 101 -22.41 -7.75 7.69
N LEU A 102 -21.88 -8.88 8.15
CA LEU A 102 -20.67 -8.90 8.99
C LEU A 102 -19.45 -8.37 8.22
N LEU A 103 -19.23 -8.84 6.99
CA LEU A 103 -18.14 -8.35 6.14
C LEU A 103 -18.32 -6.88 5.76
N PHE A 104 -19.56 -6.41 5.61
CA PHE A 104 -19.88 -5.01 5.41
C PHE A 104 -19.37 -4.18 6.59
N LYS A 105 -19.69 -4.57 7.83
CA LYS A 105 -19.18 -3.89 9.03
C LYS A 105 -17.66 -3.94 9.12
N ILE A 106 -17.07 -5.13 8.96
CA ILE A 106 -15.61 -5.31 8.99
C ILE A 106 -14.92 -4.46 7.91
N SER A 107 -15.52 -4.30 6.72
CA SER A 107 -14.95 -3.45 5.67
C SER A 107 -14.89 -1.98 6.07
N HIS A 108 -15.87 -1.51 6.85
CA HIS A 108 -15.88 -0.14 7.35
C HIS A 108 -14.87 0.06 8.47
N ASP A 109 -14.86 -0.85 9.45
CA ASP A 109 -13.90 -0.81 10.56
C ASP A 109 -12.45 -0.91 10.03
N LEU A 110 -12.21 -1.77 9.03
CA LEU A 110 -10.91 -1.92 8.38
C LEU A 110 -10.52 -0.63 7.65
N ALA A 111 -11.42 -0.06 6.84
CA ALA A 111 -11.16 1.18 6.13
C ALA A 111 -10.88 2.34 7.08
N GLU A 112 -11.64 2.47 8.17
CA GLU A 112 -11.42 3.50 9.19
C GLU A 112 -10.04 3.36 9.85
N ALA A 113 -9.67 2.14 10.23
CA ALA A 113 -8.39 1.86 10.88
C ALA A 113 -7.18 2.07 9.97
N THR A 114 -7.27 1.75 8.67
CA THR A 114 -6.12 1.77 7.76
C THR A 114 -6.03 3.02 6.89
N SER A 115 -7.10 3.79 6.73
CA SER A 115 -7.17 4.90 5.76
C SER A 115 -6.13 5.99 6.04
N LEU A 116 -6.00 6.43 7.30
CA LEU A 116 -4.99 7.42 7.68
C LEU A 116 -3.56 6.85 7.58
N ILE A 117 -3.38 5.59 7.98
CA ILE A 117 -2.08 4.90 7.91
C ILE A 117 -1.62 4.81 6.45
N ALA A 118 -2.52 4.39 5.54
CA ALA A 118 -2.22 4.29 4.12
C ALA A 118 -1.92 5.67 3.52
N PHE A 119 -2.64 6.72 3.93
CA PHE A 119 -2.33 8.08 3.52
C PHE A 119 -0.93 8.52 3.95
N LEU A 120 -0.59 8.40 5.24
CA LEU A 120 0.72 8.79 5.75
C LEU A 120 1.85 7.96 5.11
N LEU A 121 1.63 6.66 4.92
CA LEU A 121 2.57 5.78 4.24
C LEU A 121 2.81 6.24 2.80
N VAL A 122 1.75 6.41 2.01
CA VAL A 122 1.85 6.86 0.62
C VAL A 122 2.51 8.24 0.54
N SER A 123 2.06 9.21 1.33
CA SER A 123 2.62 10.56 1.35
C SER A 123 4.10 10.54 1.72
N SER A 124 4.49 9.84 2.78
CA SER A 124 5.89 9.76 3.19
C SER A 124 6.78 9.11 2.12
N GLN A 125 6.34 8.00 1.52
CA GLN A 125 7.10 7.32 0.48
C GLN A 125 7.20 8.17 -0.78
N MET A 126 6.13 8.84 -1.19
CA MET A 126 6.15 9.76 -2.33
C MET A 126 7.07 10.94 -2.10
N THR A 127 7.01 11.58 -0.93
CA THR A 127 7.91 12.69 -0.58
C THR A 127 9.37 12.24 -0.62
N VAL A 128 9.70 11.09 -0.01
CA VAL A 128 11.07 10.58 -0.01
C VAL A 128 11.54 10.25 -1.43
N MET A 129 10.70 9.66 -2.28
CA MET A 129 11.03 9.42 -3.68
C MET A 129 11.25 10.72 -4.45
N TYR A 130 10.41 11.74 -4.29
CA TYR A 130 10.60 13.05 -4.93
C TYR A 130 11.87 13.75 -4.46
N CYS A 131 12.15 13.76 -3.16
CA CYS A 131 13.37 14.34 -2.61
C CYS A 131 14.61 13.63 -3.16
N THR A 132 14.59 12.30 -3.21
CA THR A 132 15.70 11.50 -3.76
C THR A 132 15.92 11.79 -5.23
N LEU A 133 14.83 11.87 -6.01
CA LEU A 133 14.91 12.16 -7.42
C LEU A 133 15.41 13.59 -7.68
N ALA A 134 14.92 14.58 -6.91
CA ALA A 134 15.39 15.95 -6.98
C ALA A 134 16.88 16.05 -6.64
N TYR A 135 17.30 15.41 -5.55
CA TYR A 135 18.70 15.37 -5.14
C TYR A 135 19.57 14.71 -6.23
N PHE A 136 19.21 13.52 -6.70
CA PHE A 136 20.00 12.83 -7.73
C PHE A 136 20.13 13.64 -9.03
N MET A 137 19.05 14.30 -9.46
CA MET A 137 19.05 15.05 -10.72
C MET A 137 19.74 16.41 -10.60
N LEU A 138 19.56 17.14 -9.49
CA LEU A 138 20.10 18.50 -9.31
C LEU A 138 21.58 18.52 -8.92
N THR A 139 22.06 17.55 -8.13
CA THR A 139 23.45 17.55 -7.62
C THR A 139 24.50 16.99 -8.59
N SER A 140 24.12 16.73 -9.85
CA SER A 140 24.95 16.05 -10.86
C SER A 140 26.02 16.96 -11.50
N ASP A 141 26.96 17.46 -10.70
CA ASP A 141 28.25 18.00 -11.18
C ASP A 141 29.41 16.99 -10.99
N GLY A 142 29.14 15.81 -10.41
CA GLY A 142 30.09 14.71 -10.24
C GLY A 142 29.41 13.35 -10.03
N PRO A 143 30.18 12.24 -9.99
CA PRO A 143 29.62 10.91 -9.70
C PRO A 143 29.10 10.85 -8.26
N PRO A 144 27.94 10.21 -8.01
CA PRO A 144 27.37 10.10 -6.67
C PRO A 144 28.30 9.28 -5.74
N SER A 145 28.38 9.67 -4.48
CA SER A 145 29.17 8.94 -3.48
C SER A 145 28.51 7.57 -3.17
N LEU A 146 29.30 6.57 -2.76
CA LEU A 146 28.74 5.24 -2.47
C LEU A 146 27.62 5.27 -1.42
N PRO A 147 27.71 6.06 -0.32
CA PRO A 147 26.60 6.23 0.62
C PRO A 147 25.31 6.74 -0.04
N GLN A 148 25.41 7.72 -0.95
CA GLN A 148 24.26 8.25 -1.69
C GLN A 148 23.63 7.21 -2.62
N ILE A 149 24.46 6.39 -3.29
CA ILE A 149 23.99 5.29 -4.13
C ILE A 149 23.23 4.28 -3.27
N CYS A 150 23.76 3.89 -2.11
CA CYS A 150 23.10 2.98 -1.19
C CYS A 150 21.72 3.48 -0.74
N GLU A 151 21.61 4.74 -0.32
CA GLU A 151 20.33 5.35 0.08
C GLU A 151 19.33 5.39 -1.08
N SER A 152 19.78 5.87 -2.25
CA SER A 152 18.94 6.01 -3.44
C SER A 152 18.41 4.66 -3.92
N LEU A 153 19.25 3.63 -3.95
CA LEU A 153 18.85 2.28 -4.34
C LEU A 153 17.77 1.71 -3.41
N VAL A 154 17.91 1.92 -2.10
CA VAL A 154 16.91 1.43 -1.13
C VAL A 154 15.58 2.14 -1.33
N ILE A 155 15.57 3.46 -1.54
CA ILE A 155 14.35 4.24 -1.77
C ILE A 155 13.65 3.83 -3.07
N VAL A 156 14.40 3.76 -4.16
CA VAL A 156 13.86 3.42 -5.49
C VAL A 156 13.33 2.00 -5.53
N ALA A 157 13.89 1.08 -4.76
CA ALA A 157 13.39 -0.29 -4.68
C ALA A 157 12.21 -0.44 -3.71
N LEU A 158 12.36 0.03 -2.47
CA LEU A 158 11.40 -0.26 -1.39
C LEU A 158 10.23 0.71 -1.37
N GLY A 159 10.42 1.96 -1.75
CA GLY A 159 9.37 2.97 -1.79
C GLY A 159 8.22 2.55 -2.71
N PRO A 160 8.46 2.31 -4.00
CA PRO A 160 7.42 1.84 -4.91
C PRO A 160 6.83 0.49 -4.47
N LEU A 161 7.67 -0.45 -4.02
CA LEU A 161 7.20 -1.78 -3.60
C LEU A 161 6.17 -1.68 -2.46
N SER A 162 6.41 -0.80 -1.49
CA SER A 162 5.52 -0.60 -0.34
C SER A 162 4.16 0.00 -0.72
N VAL A 163 4.11 0.84 -1.75
CA VAL A 163 2.85 1.43 -2.25
C VAL A 163 2.12 0.45 -3.19
N ILE A 164 2.87 -0.27 -4.01
CA ILE A 164 2.34 -1.29 -4.93
C ILE A 164 1.67 -2.42 -4.14
N SER A 165 2.29 -2.92 -3.07
CA SER A 165 1.75 -4.03 -2.28
C SER A 165 0.35 -3.72 -1.72
N ILE A 166 0.19 -2.60 -1.00
CA ILE A 166 -1.09 -2.19 -0.43
C ILE A 166 -2.14 -1.92 -1.51
N SER A 167 -1.71 -1.35 -2.65
CA SER A 167 -2.60 -1.01 -3.77
C SER A 167 -3.09 -2.26 -4.49
N LEU A 168 -2.24 -3.28 -4.66
CA LEU A 168 -2.63 -4.56 -5.24
C LEU A 168 -3.57 -5.33 -4.31
N CYS A 169 -3.29 -5.38 -3.01
CA CYS A 169 -4.16 -6.02 -2.03
C CYS A 169 -5.53 -5.33 -1.96
N SER A 170 -5.57 -4.00 -1.96
CA SER A 170 -6.81 -3.23 -2.04
C SER A 170 -7.57 -3.46 -3.37
N SER A 171 -6.86 -3.45 -4.50
CA SER A 171 -7.44 -3.74 -5.82
C SER A 171 -8.07 -5.14 -5.88
N ARG A 172 -7.47 -6.10 -5.17
CA ARG A 172 -8.01 -7.45 -5.03
C ARG A 172 -9.34 -7.44 -4.29
N ILE A 173 -9.48 -6.70 -3.19
CA ILE A 173 -10.77 -6.52 -2.49
C ILE A 173 -11.82 -5.96 -3.45
N ASN A 174 -11.48 -4.89 -4.18
CA ASN A 174 -12.41 -4.27 -5.13
C ASN A 174 -12.84 -5.25 -6.23
N THR A 175 -11.92 -6.07 -6.74
CA THR A 175 -12.23 -7.11 -7.72
C THR A 175 -13.20 -8.16 -7.16
N GLN A 176 -12.97 -8.65 -5.94
CA GLN A 176 -13.86 -9.64 -5.31
C GLN A 176 -15.24 -9.04 -5.02
N ARG A 177 -15.28 -7.81 -4.52
CA ARG A 177 -16.53 -7.04 -4.33
C ARG A 177 -17.32 -6.93 -5.63
N GLN A 178 -16.68 -6.53 -6.73
CA GLN A 178 -17.35 -6.39 -8.03
C GLN A 178 -17.89 -7.73 -8.55
N LYS A 179 -17.14 -8.82 -8.40
CA LYS A 179 -17.60 -10.17 -8.76
C LYS A 179 -18.83 -10.57 -7.94
N MET A 180 -18.78 -10.37 -6.64
CA MET A 180 -19.89 -10.66 -5.73
C MET A 180 -21.13 -9.84 -6.11
N GLN A 181 -21.00 -8.53 -6.32
CA GLN A 181 -22.12 -7.67 -6.73
C GLN A 181 -22.73 -8.12 -8.06
N LYS A 182 -21.91 -8.47 -9.05
CA LYS A 182 -22.40 -9.00 -10.33
C LYS A 182 -23.17 -10.30 -10.13
N THR A 183 -22.67 -11.21 -9.31
CA THR A 183 -23.35 -12.48 -9.00
C THR A 183 -24.69 -12.22 -8.31
N VAL A 184 -24.76 -11.37 -7.29
CA VAL A 184 -26.00 -11.03 -6.58
C VAL A 184 -27.05 -10.42 -7.53
N VAL A 185 -26.65 -9.46 -8.36
CA VAL A 185 -27.55 -8.81 -9.35
C VAL A 185 -28.08 -9.84 -10.35
N LEU A 186 -27.20 -10.72 -10.86
CA LEU A 186 -27.58 -11.75 -11.84
C LEU A 186 -28.53 -12.78 -11.21
N LEU A 187 -28.29 -13.17 -9.96
CA LEU A 187 -29.14 -14.09 -9.22
C LEU A 187 -30.54 -13.51 -9.00
N LYS A 188 -30.61 -12.26 -8.52
CA LYS A 188 -31.86 -11.52 -8.33
C LYS A 188 -32.64 -11.40 -9.65
N GLY A 189 -31.96 -11.07 -10.75
CA GLY A 189 -32.57 -10.98 -12.08
C GLY A 189 -33.12 -12.31 -12.58
N LYS A 190 -32.39 -13.42 -12.38
CA LYS A 190 -32.86 -14.76 -12.71
C LYS A 190 -34.08 -15.17 -11.87
N LEU A 191 -34.09 -14.88 -10.57
CA LEU A 191 -35.18 -15.21 -9.65
C LEU A 191 -36.49 -14.51 -10.07
N ILE A 192 -36.41 -13.21 -10.36
CA ILE A 192 -37.55 -12.40 -10.83
C ILE A 192 -38.13 -12.95 -12.14
N ARG A 193 -37.26 -13.34 -13.09
CA ARG A 193 -37.69 -13.89 -14.39
C ARG A 193 -38.36 -15.25 -14.27
N GLN A 194 -37.95 -16.08 -13.31
CA GLN A 194 -38.51 -17.43 -13.13
C GLN A 194 -39.87 -17.44 -12.43
N LYS A 195 -40.40 -16.29 -11.99
CA LYS A 195 -41.63 -16.15 -11.18
C LYS A 195 -41.64 -16.99 -9.88
N ASN A 196 -40.51 -17.60 -9.52
CA ASN A 196 -40.33 -18.41 -8.32
C ASN A 196 -39.78 -17.50 -7.21
N CYS A 197 -40.58 -16.49 -6.85
CA CYS A 197 -40.18 -15.42 -5.94
C CYS A 197 -40.49 -15.81 -4.49
N ASP A 198 -39.54 -16.46 -3.84
CA ASP A 198 -39.48 -16.37 -2.38
C ASP A 198 -39.13 -14.92 -2.02
N ARG A 199 -40.09 -14.23 -1.39
CA ARG A 199 -39.98 -12.80 -1.03
C ARG A 199 -38.83 -12.56 -0.07
N GLU A 200 -38.54 -13.52 0.81
CA GLU A 200 -37.50 -13.40 1.83
C GLU A 200 -36.11 -13.57 1.21
N VAL A 201 -35.96 -14.48 0.24
CA VAL A 201 -34.73 -14.62 -0.57
C VAL A 201 -34.47 -13.34 -1.37
N LEU A 202 -35.51 -12.78 -2.00
CA LEU A 202 -35.40 -11.53 -2.75
C LEU A 202 -35.01 -10.35 -1.86
N GLN A 203 -35.52 -10.31 -0.63
CA GLN A 203 -35.18 -9.30 0.36
C GLN A 203 -33.72 -9.42 0.79
N CYS A 204 -33.23 -10.64 1.09
CA CYS A 204 -31.82 -10.88 1.42
C CYS A 204 -30.88 -10.42 0.30
N LEU A 205 -31.18 -10.79 -0.96
CA LEU A 205 -30.37 -10.36 -2.11
C LEU A 205 -30.42 -8.84 -2.32
N SER A 206 -31.54 -8.19 -1.98
CA SER A 206 -31.66 -6.74 -2.06
C SER A 206 -30.84 -6.03 -0.98
N MET A 207 -30.85 -6.54 0.25
CA MET A 207 -29.97 -6.05 1.32
C MET A 207 -28.50 -6.17 0.93
N MET A 208 -28.07 -7.32 0.42
CA MET A 208 -26.69 -7.51 -0.04
C MET A 208 -26.30 -6.57 -1.19
N GLN A 209 -27.26 -6.17 -2.02
CA GLN A 209 -27.04 -5.22 -3.11
C GLN A 209 -26.91 -3.76 -2.61
N GLU A 210 -27.68 -3.40 -1.58
CA GLU A 210 -27.67 -2.08 -0.94
C GLU A 210 -26.44 -1.88 -0.05
N GLU A 211 -26.06 -2.89 0.73
CA GLU A 211 -24.88 -2.91 1.61
C GLU A 211 -23.58 -3.04 0.81
N ARG A 212 -23.12 -1.95 0.22
CA ARG A 212 -21.87 -1.98 -0.55
C ARG A 212 -20.65 -2.00 0.37
N LEU A 213 -19.84 -3.06 0.29
CA LEU A 213 -18.52 -3.11 0.92
C LEU A 213 -17.71 -1.84 0.60
N GLN A 214 -17.02 -1.28 1.59
CA GLN A 214 -16.27 -0.05 1.45
C GLN A 214 -15.04 -0.24 0.53
N THR A 215 -14.76 0.76 -0.31
CA THR A 215 -13.48 0.78 -1.05
C THR A 215 -12.36 1.25 -0.13
N MET A 216 -11.22 0.56 -0.15
CA MET A 216 -10.06 1.01 0.62
C MET A 216 -9.44 2.24 -0.06
N SER A 217 -9.22 3.29 0.73
CA SER A 217 -8.71 4.58 0.25
C SER A 217 -7.64 5.11 1.18
N ALA A 218 -6.83 6.04 0.67
CA ALA A 218 -5.90 6.83 1.47
C ALA A 218 -6.59 8.13 1.91
N ALA A 219 -7.14 8.15 3.13
CA ALA A 219 -7.84 9.30 3.72
C ALA A 219 -8.96 9.90 2.84
N GLY A 220 -9.61 9.09 1.99
CA GLY A 220 -10.62 9.55 1.04
C GLY A 220 -10.09 10.36 -0.15
N ILE A 221 -8.79 10.61 -0.23
CA ILE A 221 -8.16 11.41 -1.31
C ILE A 221 -8.00 10.58 -2.59
N GLY A 222 -7.80 9.26 -2.45
CA GLY A 222 -7.68 8.36 -3.60
C GLY A 222 -7.94 6.91 -3.23
N GLU A 223 -8.63 6.21 -4.12
CA GLU A 223 -8.81 4.76 -4.02
C GLU A 223 -7.48 4.04 -4.30
N LEU A 224 -7.08 3.14 -3.40
CA LEU A 224 -5.86 2.35 -3.55
C LEU A 224 -6.12 1.24 -4.58
N ASN A 225 -5.80 1.49 -5.85
CA ASN A 225 -6.04 0.54 -6.93
C ASN A 225 -4.90 0.55 -7.96
N ALA A 226 -4.99 -0.25 -9.02
CA ALA A 226 -3.97 -0.28 -10.06
C ALA A 226 -3.81 1.07 -10.79
N GLY A 227 -4.90 1.84 -10.91
CA GLY A 227 -4.88 3.20 -11.46
C GLY A 227 -4.07 4.14 -10.57
N PHE A 228 -4.14 3.99 -9.25
CA PHE A 228 -3.32 4.72 -8.30
C PHE A 228 -1.82 4.47 -8.53
N ILE A 229 -1.42 3.22 -8.76
CA ILE A 229 -0.02 2.86 -9.07
C ILE A 229 0.43 3.55 -10.36
N LEU A 230 -0.38 3.51 -11.42
CA LEU A 230 -0.07 4.18 -12.68
C LEU A 230 0.05 5.70 -12.51
N ALA A 231 -0.85 6.31 -11.75
CA ALA A 231 -0.80 7.73 -11.43
C ALA A 231 0.48 8.09 -10.66
N MET A 232 0.89 7.24 -9.70
CA MET A 232 2.11 7.40 -8.93
C MET A 232 3.36 7.42 -9.83
N PHE A 233 3.52 6.42 -10.70
CA PHE A 233 4.66 6.36 -11.64
C PHE A 233 4.61 7.50 -12.67
N GLY A 234 3.43 7.83 -13.18
CA GLY A 234 3.25 8.96 -14.09
C GLY A 234 3.67 10.28 -13.43
N SER A 235 3.27 10.48 -12.17
CA SER A 235 3.65 11.65 -11.38
C SER A 235 5.17 11.74 -11.19
N LEU A 236 5.83 10.65 -10.75
CA LEU A 236 7.28 10.58 -10.62
C LEU A 236 8.01 10.90 -11.93
N LEU A 237 7.52 10.38 -13.05
CA LEU A 237 8.09 10.66 -14.37
C LEU A 237 7.92 12.13 -14.75
N THR A 238 6.70 12.68 -14.62
CA THR A 238 6.41 14.07 -14.99
C THR A 238 7.22 15.05 -14.16
N TYR A 239 7.23 14.90 -12.83
CA TYR A 239 8.01 15.78 -11.96
C TYR A 239 9.51 15.57 -12.13
N GLY A 240 9.96 14.35 -12.41
CA GLY A 240 11.38 14.10 -12.70
C GLY A 240 11.85 14.77 -13.99
N LEU A 241 11.04 14.72 -15.05
CA LEU A 241 11.31 15.45 -16.29
C LEU A 241 11.26 16.97 -16.08
N LEU A 242 10.35 17.47 -15.24
CA LEU A 242 10.29 18.89 -14.89
C LEU A 242 11.56 19.34 -14.16
N ILE A 243 12.01 18.59 -13.16
CA ILE A 243 13.25 18.87 -12.43
C ILE A 243 14.46 18.87 -13.37
N LEU A 244 14.54 17.91 -14.28
CA LEU A 244 15.59 17.86 -15.30
C LEU A 244 15.59 19.10 -16.21
N ASN A 245 14.40 19.62 -16.54
CA ASN A 245 14.27 20.83 -17.34
C ASN A 245 14.70 22.09 -16.56
N LEU A 246 14.43 22.13 -15.24
CA LEU A 246 14.84 23.22 -14.35
C LEU A 246 16.35 23.29 -14.09
N LYS A 247 17.11 22.24 -14.41
CA LYS A 247 18.58 22.24 -14.33
C LYS A 247 19.25 23.04 -15.47
N LYS A 248 18.51 23.37 -16.54
CA LYS A 248 19.00 24.26 -17.60
C LYS A 248 19.07 25.71 -17.13
#